data_AF-A0A9D0X9A4-F1
#
_entry.id   AF-A0A9D0X9A4-F1
#
_cell.length_a   1.000
_cell.length_b   1.000
_cell.length_c   1.000
_cell.angle_alpha   90.00
_cell.angle_beta   90.00
_cell.angle_gamma   90.00
#
_symmetry.space_group_name_H-M   'P 1'
#
loop_
_entity.id
_entity.type
_entity.pdbx_description
1 polymer ?
#
loop_
_entity_poly.entity_id
_entity_poly.type
_entity_poly.pdbx_seq_one_letter_code
_entity_poly.pdbx_strand_id
1 'polypeptide(L)'
;MLDEKSKHPAHKDIEAFDVEAVNSAKVREPLYKARVKVFPKRATGKFRRLKWILMVVFLGIYYITPWLTWDRGEYVTNQAVLVD
;
A
#
# COMPACT_ATOMS: atom_id res chain seq x y z
N MET A 1 38.90 52.83 26.15
CA MET A 1 38.00 53.49 27.11
C MET A 1 36.76 52.61 27.24
N LEU A 2 36.90 51.59 28.10
CA LEU A 2 35.91 50.73 28.78
C LEU A 2 34.53 50.45 28.13
N ASP A 3 34.35 49.18 27.77
CA ASP A 3 33.07 48.49 27.54
C ASP A 3 32.16 48.55 28.78
N GLU A 4 31.03 49.23 28.62
CA GLU A 4 29.94 49.30 29.59
C GLU A 4 29.07 48.02 29.51
N LYS A 5 29.52 46.96 30.19
CA LYS A 5 28.76 45.73 30.32
C LYS A 5 27.55 45.98 31.24
N SER A 6 26.38 46.16 30.63
CA SER A 6 25.08 46.33 31.29
C SER A 6 24.85 45.30 32.39
N LYS A 7 24.82 45.79 33.64
CA LYS A 7 24.62 45.03 34.86
C LYS A 7 23.13 44.71 34.99
N HIS A 8 22.74 43.47 34.71
CA HIS A 8 21.38 42.99 35.02
C HIS A 8 21.27 42.79 36.54
N PRO A 9 20.24 43.32 37.22
CA PRO A 9 20.08 43.12 38.66
C PRO A 9 19.74 41.65 38.93
N ALA A 10 20.61 40.98 39.67
CA ALA A 10 20.36 39.64 40.19
C ALA A 10 19.21 39.73 41.21
N HIS A 11 17.99 39.39 40.80
CA HIS A 11 16.88 39.19 41.73
C HIS A 11 17.25 37.99 42.62
N LYS A 12 17.28 38.22 43.94
CA LYS A 12 17.95 37.35 44.91
C LYS A 12 17.06 36.23 45.45
N ASP A 13 15.86 36.06 44.88
CA ASP A 13 14.76 35.32 45.51
C ASP A 13 14.22 34.17 44.64
N ILE A 14 15.00 33.69 43.67
CA ILE A 14 14.62 32.52 42.87
C ILE A 14 15.12 31.27 43.60
N GLU A 15 14.26 30.64 44.39
CA GLU A 15 14.50 29.31 44.94
C GLU A 15 14.47 28.29 43.80
N ALA A 16 15.66 27.88 43.36
CA ALA A 16 15.81 26.82 42.38
C ALA A 16 15.52 25.48 43.05
N PHE A 17 14.29 25.00 42.92
CA PHE A 17 13.92 23.65 43.33
C PHE A 17 14.50 22.65 42.34
N ASP A 18 15.16 21.61 42.86
CA ASP A 18 15.64 20.48 42.07
C ASP A 18 14.42 19.61 41.72
N VAL A 19 13.81 19.87 40.56
CA VAL A 19 12.64 19.14 40.08
C VAL A 19 13.09 18.14 39.02
N GLU A 20 12.86 16.86 39.28
CA GLU A 20 13.12 15.80 38.31
C GLU A 20 12.10 15.89 37.16
N ALA A 21 12.59 16.15 35.95
CA ALA A 21 11.75 16.31 34.77
C ALA A 21 11.20 14.96 34.27
N VAL A 22 9.97 14.63 34.69
CA VAL A 22 9.26 13.38 34.34
C VAL A 22 8.97 13.21 32.83
N ASN A 23 9.15 14.25 32.01
CA ASN A 23 9.00 14.18 30.54
C ASN A 23 10.24 14.73 29.81
N SER A 24 11.42 14.42 30.32
CA SER A 24 12.66 14.79 29.63
C SER A 24 12.88 13.91 28.38
N ALA A 25 13.52 14.47 27.34
CA ALA A 25 13.91 13.74 26.12
C ALA A 25 14.71 12.46 26.36
N LYS A 26 15.44 12.39 27.47
CA LYS A 26 16.27 11.24 27.83
C LYS A 26 15.49 10.13 28.54
N VAL A 27 14.40 10.48 29.23
CA VAL A 27 13.63 9.54 30.07
C VAL A 27 12.39 9.00 29.36
N ARG A 28 11.85 9.75 28.37
CA ARG A 28 10.62 9.33 27.68
C ARG A 28 10.83 8.10 26.79
N GLU A 29 10.13 7.02 27.11
CA GLU A 29 10.06 5.83 26.27
C GLU A 29 9.28 6.12 24.97
N PRO A 30 9.67 5.51 23.84
CA PRO A 30 8.96 5.69 22.59
C PRO A 30 7.55 5.07 22.67
N LEU A 31 6.53 5.93 22.65
CA LEU A 31 5.11 5.54 22.66
C LEU A 31 4.65 4.77 21.41
N TYR A 32 5.45 4.80 20.34
CA TYR A 32 5.11 4.18 19.06
C TYR A 32 6.27 3.34 18.53
N LYS A 33 5.92 2.19 17.96
CA LYS A 33 6.86 1.34 17.24
C LYS A 33 7.33 2.04 15.97
N ALA A 34 8.64 1.99 15.70
CA ALA A 34 9.20 2.48 14.45
C ALA A 34 8.55 1.79 13.24
N ARG A 35 8.26 2.55 12.18
CA ARG A 35 7.65 2.04 10.95
C ARG A 35 8.54 0.95 10.34
N VAL A 36 8.01 -0.26 10.21
CA VAL A 36 8.68 -1.32 9.46
C VAL A 36 8.50 -1.05 7.96
N LYS A 37 9.60 -1.03 7.22
CA LYS A 37 9.59 -0.77 5.78
C LYS A 37 9.00 -1.99 5.05
N VAL A 38 7.87 -1.81 4.38
CA VAL A 38 7.24 -2.86 3.58
C VAL A 38 7.88 -2.83 2.19
N PHE A 39 8.67 -3.86 1.88
CA PHE A 39 9.25 -4.02 0.55
C PHE A 39 8.31 -4.83 -0.35
N PRO A 40 8.13 -4.43 -1.63
CA PRO A 40 7.32 -5.19 -2.56
C PRO A 40 7.92 -6.58 -2.78
N LYS A 41 7.16 -7.62 -2.48
CA LYS A 41 7.54 -9.00 -2.80
C LYS A 41 7.16 -9.30 -4.24
N ARG A 42 8.09 -9.90 -4.99
CA ARG A 42 7.87 -10.23 -6.41
C ARG A 42 6.70 -11.21 -6.54
N ALA A 43 5.63 -10.80 -7.22
CA ALA A 43 4.46 -11.62 -7.49
C ALA A 43 4.72 -12.58 -8.66
N THR A 44 5.65 -13.51 -8.48
CA THR A 44 5.93 -14.61 -9.42
C THR A 44 5.42 -15.93 -8.86
N GLY A 45 4.70 -16.73 -9.65
CA GLY A 45 4.21 -18.02 -9.17
C GLY A 45 3.34 -18.78 -10.17
N LYS A 46 3.10 -20.06 -9.87
CA LYS A 46 2.24 -20.96 -10.66
C LYS A 46 0.80 -20.45 -10.73
N PHE A 47 0.26 -19.93 -9.62
CA PHE A 47 -1.10 -19.40 -9.54
C PHE A 47 -1.39 -18.22 -10.47
N ARG A 48 -0.41 -17.32 -10.67
CA ARG A 48 -0.59 -16.18 -11.58
C ARG A 48 -0.71 -16.67 -13.03
N ARG A 49 0.14 -17.61 -13.43
CA ARG A 49 0.07 -18.26 -14.74
C ARG A 49 -1.25 -18.98 -14.93
N LEU A 50 -1.68 -19.76 -13.93
CA LEU A 50 -2.97 -20.46 -13.97
C LEU A 50 -4.15 -19.48 -14.15
N LYS A 51 -4.20 -18.39 -13.36
CA LYS A 51 -5.23 -17.35 -13.50
C LYS A 51 -5.27 -16.78 -14.91
N TRP A 52 -4.12 -16.41 -15.47
CA TRP A 52 -4.07 -15.84 -16.83
C TRP A 52 -4.46 -16.85 -17.89
N ILE A 53 -4.05 -18.11 -17.76
CA ILE A 53 -4.48 -19.19 -18.67
C ILE A 53 -6.00 -19.33 -18.61
N LEU A 54 -6.58 -19.49 -17.41
CA LEU A 54 -8.03 -19.62 -17.26
C LEU A 54 -8.78 -18.40 -17.79
N MET A 55 -8.27 -17.18 -17.53
CA MET A 55 -8.85 -15.95 -18.05
C MET A 55 -8.87 -15.95 -19.59
N VAL A 56 -7.75 -16.28 -20.23
CA VAL A 56 -7.66 -16.34 -21.70
C VAL A 56 -8.54 -17.45 -22.26
N VAL A 57 -8.60 -18.61 -21.61
CA VAL A 57 -9.43 -19.75 -22.06
C VAL A 57 -10.92 -19.39 -22.01
N PHE A 58 -11.42 -18.87 -20.88
CA PHE A 58 -12.84 -18.51 -20.78
C PHE A 58 -13.21 -17.35 -21.71
N LEU A 59 -12.35 -16.34 -21.81
CA LEU A 59 -12.55 -15.23 -22.73
C LEU A 59 -12.52 -15.71 -24.19
N GLY A 60 -11.59 -16.61 -24.50
CA GLY A 60 -11.47 -17.25 -25.81
C GLY A 60 -12.73 -18.01 -26.15
N ILE A 61 -13.27 -18.83 -25.25
CA ILE A 61 -14.55 -19.52 -25.49
C ILE A 61 -15.66 -18.48 -25.75
N TYR A 62 -15.85 -17.51 -24.87
CA TYR A 62 -16.89 -16.48 -25.02
C TYR A 62 -16.85 -15.79 -26.39
N TYR A 63 -15.66 -15.43 -26.88
CA TYR A 63 -15.51 -14.75 -28.16
C TYR A 63 -15.30 -15.66 -29.35
N ILE A 64 -14.89 -16.92 -29.22
CA ILE A 64 -14.70 -17.81 -30.39
C ILE A 64 -16.00 -18.54 -30.70
N THR A 65 -16.80 -18.84 -29.69
CA THR A 65 -18.06 -19.60 -29.82
C THR A 65 -18.99 -19.12 -30.94
N PRO A 66 -19.26 -17.82 -31.16
CA PRO A 66 -20.21 -17.42 -32.21
C PRO A 66 -19.64 -17.53 -33.63
N TRP A 67 -18.31 -17.67 -33.80
CA TRP A 67 -17.67 -17.90 -35.09
C TRP A 67 -17.50 -19.38 -35.43
N LEU A 68 -17.82 -20.28 -34.49
CA LEU A 68 -17.85 -21.70 -34.78
C LEU A 68 -19.14 -21.98 -35.57
N THR A 69 -18.99 -22.22 -36.87
CA THR A 69 -20.10 -22.49 -37.79
C THR A 69 -20.17 -23.97 -38.12
N TRP A 70 -21.32 -24.60 -37.93
CA TRP A 70 -21.57 -25.99 -38.36
C TRP A 70 -22.57 -25.97 -39.50
N ASP A 71 -22.30 -26.73 -40.56
CA ASP A 71 -23.21 -26.82 -41.70
C ASP A 71 -24.41 -27.69 -41.32
N ARG A 72 -25.61 -27.10 -41.33
CA ARG A 72 -26.86 -27.75 -40.89
C ARG A 72 -27.72 -28.26 -42.05
N GLY A 73 -27.19 -28.22 -43.27
CA GLY A 73 -27.92 -28.56 -44.48
C GLY A 73 -28.51 -27.34 -45.18
N GLU A 74 -28.97 -27.55 -46.40
CA GLU A 74 -29.50 -26.51 -47.28
C GLU A 74 -30.66 -25.76 -46.58
N TYR A 75 -30.63 -24.41 -46.64
CA TYR A 75 -31.63 -23.49 -46.06
C TYR A 75 -31.61 -23.22 -44.54
N VAL A 76 -30.61 -23.69 -43.78
CA VAL A 76 -30.52 -23.43 -42.31
C VAL A 76 -29.26 -22.62 -41.96
N THR A 77 -29.37 -21.68 -41.01
CA THR A 77 -28.24 -20.86 -40.54
C THR A 77 -27.11 -21.73 -40.00
N ASN A 78 -25.86 -21.52 -40.38
CA ASN A 78 -24.73 -22.40 -40.02
C ASN A 78 -24.12 -22.12 -38.63
N GLN A 79 -24.91 -21.94 -37.56
CA GLN A 79 -24.37 -21.58 -36.24
C GLN A 79 -24.19 -22.81 -35.33
N ALA A 80 -22.99 -23.01 -34.74
CA ALA A 80 -22.74 -24.18 -33.88
C ALA A 80 -23.39 -24.11 -32.49
N VAL A 81 -23.81 -22.92 -32.03
CA VAL A 81 -24.53 -22.75 -30.77
C VAL A 81 -25.92 -22.20 -31.05
N LEU A 82 -26.93 -23.05 -30.83
CA LEU A 82 -28.32 -22.61 -30.70
C LEU A 82 -28.50 -22.12 -29.27
N VAL A 83 -28.82 -20.84 -29.12
CA VAL A 83 -29.40 -20.32 -27.89
C VAL A 83 -30.90 -20.30 -28.15
N ASP A 84 -31.64 -21.20 -27.50
CA ASP A 84 -33.11 -21.21 -27.45
C ASP A 84 -33.56 -20.50 -26.17
#